data_AF-A0A1S3R3U8-F1
#
_entry.id   AF-A0A1S3R3U8-F1
#
_cell.length_a   1.000
_cell.length_b   1.000
_cell.length_c   1.000
_cell.angle_alpha   90.00
_cell.angle_beta   90.00
_cell.angle_gamma   90.00
#
_symmetry.space_group_name_H-M   'P 1'
#
loop_
_entity.id
_entity.type
_entity.pdbx_description
1 polymer ?
#
loop_
_entity_poly.entity_id
_entity_poly.type
_entity_poly.pdbx_seq_one_letter_code
_entity_poly.pdbx_strand_id
1 'polypeptide(L)'
;MDPNGLARLWGNHKNRTNMTYEKMSRALRHYYKLNIIRKEPGQRLLFRFMKTPDEIMSGQTDRLEHIESDTDDQIYIKEEC
;
A
#
# COMPACT_ATOMS: atom_id res chain seq x y z
N MET A 1 -18.02 -1.38 1.76
CA MET A 1 -16.77 -1.67 1.03
C MET A 1 -15.99 -2.69 1.83
N ASP A 2 -15.66 -3.85 1.23
CA ASP A 2 -14.93 -4.93 1.91
C ASP A 2 -13.41 -4.72 1.80
N PRO A 3 -12.71 -4.40 2.90
CA PRO A 3 -11.27 -4.14 2.89
C PRO A 3 -10.46 -5.39 2.60
N ASN A 4 -11.00 -6.57 2.93
CA ASN A 4 -10.34 -7.86 2.73
C ASN A 4 -10.31 -8.23 1.24
N GLY A 5 -11.38 -7.94 0.51
CA GLY A 5 -11.42 -8.10 -0.95
C GLY A 5 -10.37 -7.23 -1.66
N LEU A 6 -10.23 -5.97 -1.24
CA LEU A 6 -9.21 -5.06 -1.78
C LEU A 6 -7.80 -5.59 -1.50
N ALA A 7 -7.54 -6.02 -0.26
CA ALA A 7 -6.25 -6.59 0.11
C ALA A 7 -5.94 -7.85 -0.69
N ARG A 8 -6.93 -8.71 -0.96
CA ARG A 8 -6.74 -9.91 -1.77
C ARG A 8 -6.43 -9.59 -3.23
N LEU A 9 -7.07 -8.57 -3.80
CA LEU A 9 -6.76 -8.09 -5.15
C LEU A 9 -5.33 -7.53 -5.23
N TRP A 10 -4.93 -6.74 -4.25
CA TRP A 10 -3.57 -6.21 -4.15
C TRP A 10 -2.53 -7.33 -3.96
N GLY A 11 -2.84 -8.32 -3.11
CA GLY A 11 -2.03 -9.52 -2.94
C GLY A 11 -1.87 -10.30 -4.25
N ASN A 12 -2.95 -10.53 -4.99
CA ASN A 12 -2.90 -11.21 -6.28
C ASN A 12 -2.04 -10.46 -7.30
N HIS A 13 -2.12 -9.13 -7.35
CA HIS A 13 -1.25 -8.31 -8.20
C HIS A 13 0.24 -8.45 -7.84
N LYS A 14 0.56 -8.66 -6.55
CA LYS A 14 1.91 -8.88 -6.03
C LYS A 14 2.30 -10.36 -5.91
N ASN A 15 1.51 -11.29 -6.44
CA ASN A 15 1.68 -12.74 -6.27
C ASN A 15 1.81 -13.20 -4.80
N ARG A 16 1.04 -12.59 -3.90
CA ARG A 16 0.99 -12.94 -2.48
C ARG A 16 -0.40 -13.44 -2.08
N THR A 17 -0.47 -14.65 -1.54
CA THR A 17 -1.73 -15.35 -1.21
C THR A 17 -2.32 -14.96 0.14
N ASN A 18 -1.49 -14.58 1.13
CA ASN A 18 -1.91 -14.27 2.50
C ASN A 18 -1.98 -12.76 2.78
N MET A 19 -2.40 -11.98 1.78
CA MET A 19 -2.50 -10.53 1.90
C MET A 19 -3.74 -10.10 2.68
N THR A 20 -3.56 -9.28 3.72
CA THR A 20 -4.66 -8.68 4.51
C THR A 20 -4.65 -7.17 4.42
N TYR A 21 -5.77 -6.53 4.80
CA TYR A 21 -5.86 -5.08 4.79
C TYR A 21 -4.83 -4.46 5.74
N GLU A 22 -4.56 -5.09 6.88
CA GLU A 22 -3.56 -4.66 7.86
C GLU A 22 -2.16 -4.64 7.25
N LYS A 23 -1.80 -5.67 6.46
CA LYS A 23 -0.51 -5.75 5.77
C LYS A 23 -0.40 -4.70 4.67
N MET A 24 -1.38 -4.65 3.77
CA MET A 24 -1.46 -3.64 2.71
C MET A 24 -1.46 -2.21 3.26
N SER A 25 -2.10 -1.97 4.42
CA SER A 25 -2.14 -0.65 5.05
C SER A 25 -0.76 -0.13 5.48
N ARG A 26 0.25 -1.01 5.59
CA ARG A 26 1.65 -0.61 5.81
C ARG A 26 2.20 0.13 4.61
N ALA A 27 2.04 -0.41 3.40
CA ALA A 27 2.41 0.26 2.15
C ALA A 27 1.69 1.62 2.00
N LEU A 28 0.37 1.66 2.28
CA LEU A 28 -0.41 2.91 2.27
C LEU A 28 0.16 3.99 3.20
N ARG A 29 0.79 3.62 4.32
CA ARG A 29 1.40 4.58 5.24
C ARG A 29 2.63 5.26 4.66
N HIS A 30 3.36 4.59 3.77
CA HIS A 30 4.47 5.21 3.04
C HIS A 30 3.96 6.19 2.00
N TYR A 31 2.82 5.89 1.36
CA TYR A 31 2.18 6.81 0.41
C TYR A 31 1.75 8.13 1.04
N TYR A 32 1.45 8.16 2.36
CA TYR A 32 1.19 9.41 3.07
C TYR A 32 2.41 10.32 3.09
N LYS A 33 3.61 9.76 3.34
CA LYS A 33 4.87 10.52 3.35
C LYS A 33 5.25 11.03 1.96
N LEU A 34 4.88 10.27 0.93
CA LEU A 34 5.13 10.63 -0.48
C LEU A 34 4.06 11.56 -1.06
N ASN A 35 3.05 11.96 -0.26
CA ASN A 35 1.90 12.76 -0.67
C ASN A 35 1.20 12.18 -1.91
N ILE A 36 1.07 10.85 -1.98
CA ILE A 36 0.35 10.16 -3.06
C ILE A 36 -1.10 9.97 -2.64
N ILE A 37 -1.31 9.54 -1.39
CA ILE A 37 -2.63 9.30 -0.80
C ILE A 37 -2.70 10.01 0.54
N ARG A 38 -3.87 10.55 0.90
CA ARG A 38 -4.17 11.10 2.22
C ARG A 38 -5.36 10.36 2.83
N LYS A 39 -5.27 10.04 4.12
CA LYS A 39 -6.40 9.55 4.90
C LYS A 39 -7.33 10.72 5.27
N GLU A 40 -8.62 10.60 4.98
CA GLU A 40 -9.60 11.58 5.43
C GLU A 40 -9.86 11.44 6.95
N PRO A 41 -9.83 12.54 7.71
CA PRO A 41 -10.19 12.53 9.13
C PRO A 41 -11.69 12.27 9.29
N GLY A 42 -12.07 11.59 10.37
CA GLY A 42 -13.48 11.31 10.67
C GLY A 42 -14.13 10.17 9.87
N GLN A 43 -13.50 9.69 8.79
CA GLN A 43 -14.01 8.55 8.02
C GLN A 43 -13.06 7.35 8.08
N ARG A 44 -13.65 6.16 8.19
CA ARG A 44 -12.92 4.88 8.18
C ARG A 44 -12.70 4.46 6.73
N LEU A 45 -11.45 4.12 6.40
CA LEU A 45 -11.06 3.58 5.10
C LEU A 45 -11.32 4.51 3.90
N LEU A 46 -11.49 5.80 4.16
CA LEU A 46 -11.59 6.79 3.10
C LEU A 46 -10.23 7.45 2.87
N PHE A 47 -9.84 7.44 1.62
CA PHE A 47 -8.57 7.94 1.15
C PHE A 47 -8.77 8.84 -0.08
N ARG A 48 -7.97 9.89 -0.17
CA ARG A 48 -7.94 10.81 -1.31
C ARG A 48 -6.58 10.70 -2.00
N PHE A 49 -6.60 10.50 -3.31
CA PHE A 49 -5.41 10.63 -4.13
C PHE A 49 -5.04 12.10 -4.26
N MET A 50 -3.77 12.41 -3.97
CA MET A 50 -3.21 13.76 -4.04
C MET A 50 -2.44 14.00 -5.34
N LYS A 51 -2.05 12.92 -6.03
CA LYS A 51 -1.31 12.95 -7.29
C LYS A 51 -2.01 12.06 -8.31
N THR A 52 -1.90 12.46 -9.57
CA THR A 52 -2.29 11.66 -10.73
C THR A 52 -1.26 10.55 -10.99
N PRO A 53 -1.63 9.47 -11.71
CA PRO A 53 -0.69 8.40 -12.07
C PRO A 53 0.58 8.94 -12.75
N ASP A 54 0.44 9.91 -13.65
CA ASP A 54 1.57 10.51 -14.38
C ASP A 54 2.58 11.20 -13.44
N GLU A 55 2.08 11.93 -12.44
CA GLU A 55 2.91 12.60 -11.43
C GLU A 55 3.62 11.62 -10.49
N ILE A 56 3.04 10.43 -10.28
CA ILE A 56 3.65 9.37 -9.46
C ILE A 56 4.78 8.68 -10.25
N MET A 57 4.54 8.41 -11.54
CA MET A 57 5.48 7.72 -12.41
C MET A 57 6.70 8.57 -12.79
N SER A 58 6.57 9.91 -12.83
CA SER A 58 7.62 10.85 -13.27
C SER A 58 8.89 10.92 -12.39
N GLY A 59 9.05 10.09 -11.35
CA GLY A 59 10.29 10.08 -10.55
C GLY A 59 10.19 9.49 -9.15
N GLN A 60 9.03 8.96 -8.75
CA GLN A 60 8.86 8.28 -7.46
C GLN A 60 8.67 6.77 -7.56
N THR A 61 8.47 6.23 -8.78
CA THR A 61 8.19 4.80 -9.01
C THR A 61 9.27 3.89 -8.48
N ASP A 62 10.55 4.17 -8.76
CA ASP A 62 11.66 3.32 -8.30
C ASP A 62 11.74 3.30 -6.77
N ARG A 63 11.54 4.45 -6.12
CA ARG A 63 11.53 4.55 -4.64
C ARG A 63 10.31 3.84 -4.06
N LEU A 64 9.15 3.90 -4.73
CA LEU A 64 7.94 3.21 -4.32
C LEU A 64 8.09 1.70 -4.39
N GLU A 65 8.61 1.18 -5.50
CA GLU A 65 8.83 -0.26 -5.69
C GLU A 65 9.81 -0.84 -4.66
N HIS A 66 10.90 -0.11 -4.36
CA HIS A 66 11.84 -0.52 -3.32
C HIS A 66 11.19 -0.49 -1.92
N ILE A 67 10.47 0.58 -1.58
CA ILE A 67 9.79 0.68 -0.28
C ILE A 67 8.74 -0.43 -0.12
N GLU A 68 7.97 -0.72 -1.17
CA GLU A 68 6.97 -1.79 -1.14
C GLU A 68 7.62 -3.16 -0.94
N SER A 69 8.72 -3.44 -1.66
CA SER A 69 9.47 -4.70 -1.54
C SER A 69 10.05 -4.86 -0.13
N ASP A 70 10.69 -3.82 0.41
CA ASP A 70 11.24 -3.82 1.78
C ASP A 70 10.16 -4.01 2.84
N THR A 71 8.99 -3.37 2.66
CA THR A 71 7.87 -3.53 3.59
C THR A 71 7.27 -4.93 3.51
N ASP A 72 7.15 -5.49 2.31
CA ASP A 72 6.61 -6.82 2.10
C ASP A 72 7.54 -7.84 2.78
N ASP A 73 8.85 -7.79 2.52
CA ASP A 73 9.81 -8.72 3.11
C ASP A 73 9.83 -8.64 4.65
N GLN A 74 9.80 -7.43 5.23
CA GLN A 74 9.69 -7.29 6.69
C GLN A 74 8.36 -7.84 7.25
N ILE A 75 7.26 -7.73 6.51
CA ILE A 75 5.95 -8.23 6.93
C ILE A 75 5.92 -9.76 6.87
N TYR A 76 6.45 -10.37 5.81
CA TYR A 76 6.47 -11.83 5.64
C TYR A 76 7.48 -12.52 6.55
N ILE A 77 8.68 -11.96 6.74
CA ILE A 77 9.69 -12.51 7.67
C ILE A 77 9.16 -12.52 9.11
N LYS A 78 8.35 -11.53 9.49
CA LYS A 78 7.75 -11.46 10.83
C LYS A 78 6.65 -12.51 11.06
N GLU A 79 6.12 -13.15 10.03
CA GLU A 79 5.12 -14.21 10.16
C GLU A 79 5.71 -15.62 10.29
N GLU A 80 6.96 -15.84 9.86
CA GLU A 80 7.64 -17.14 9.99
C GLU A 80 8.39 -17.34 11.32
N CYS A 81 8.41 -16.33 12.21
CA CYS A 81 9.11 -16.34 13.50
C CYS A 81 8.13 -16.37 14.70
#